data_AF-A0A165L7P2-F1
#
_entry.id   AF-A0A165L7P2-F1
#
_cell.length_a   1.000
_cell.length_b   1.000
_cell.length_c   1.000
_cell.angle_alpha   90.00
_cell.angle_beta   90.00
_cell.angle_gamma   90.00
#
_symmetry.space_group_name_H-M   'P 1'
#
loop_
_entity.id
_entity.type
_entity.pdbx_description
1 polymer ?
#
loop_
_entity_poly.entity_id
_entity_poly.type
_entity_poly.pdbx_seq_one_letter_code
_entity_poly.pdbx_strand_id
1 'polypeptide(L)'
;MNTNQQEKNQQLQTTGIRIRMFGRLRYATVKAFADAMQMSASNLQLYMSDRRRPGTPILTRLEAIGCNASWILTGNGDIMKASADCINPAYPAKVVVEESGSAGILRIEARGKWMTPDSIMEGDALVVDTTGRPEKGDYILKEHHKRRIIKQWEKGDEPAGVIIQLIRGQAGLRRMGGIPPGEGGA
;
A
#
# COMPACT_ATOMS: atom_id res chain seq x y z
N MET A 1 6.29 35.89 -20.54
CA MET A 1 5.30 35.01 -21.21
C MET A 1 5.97 33.65 -21.46
N ASN A 2 5.98 32.74 -20.48
CA ASN A 2 6.73 31.46 -20.57
C ASN A 2 5.85 30.23 -20.28
N THR A 3 4.63 30.21 -20.81
CA THR A 3 3.69 29.09 -20.58
C THR A 3 3.74 28.01 -21.67
N ASN A 4 4.46 28.24 -22.78
CA ASN A 4 4.40 27.36 -23.97
C ASN A 4 5.41 26.19 -24.01
N GLN A 5 6.40 26.14 -23.11
CA GLN A 5 7.43 25.07 -23.14
C GLN A 5 7.04 23.83 -22.34
N GLN A 6 6.12 23.95 -21.36
CA GLN A 6 5.70 22.82 -20.52
C GLN A 6 4.69 21.90 -21.21
N GLU A 7 3.87 22.42 -22.13
CA GLU A 7 2.85 21.63 -22.82
C GLU A 7 3.43 20.76 -23.95
N LYS A 8 4.48 21.23 -24.64
CA LYS A 8 5.12 20.50 -25.75
C LYS A 8 5.86 19.22 -25.31
N ASN A 9 6.23 19.11 -24.03
CA ASN A 9 6.92 17.94 -23.49
C ASN A 9 5.97 16.81 -23.03
N GLN A 10 4.65 17.04 -23.02
CA GLN A 10 3.67 16.03 -22.62
C GLN A 10 3.38 15.00 -23.73
N GLN A 11 3.61 15.37 -25.01
CA GLN A 11 3.21 14.57 -26.18
C GLN A 11 4.20 13.46 -26.62
N LEU A 12 5.39 13.37 -26.02
CA LEU A 12 6.43 12.38 -26.40
C LEU A 12 6.79 11.39 -25.28
N GLN A 13 5.97 11.31 -24.23
CA GLN A 13 6.26 10.40 -23.13
C GLN A 13 5.86 8.97 -23.52
N THR A 14 6.78 8.02 -23.38
CA THR A 14 6.49 6.59 -23.53
C THR A 14 5.70 6.08 -22.33
N THR A 15 5.10 4.90 -22.47
CA THR A 15 4.38 4.23 -21.38
C THR A 15 5.28 4.04 -20.15
N GLY A 16 6.55 3.67 -20.35
CA GLY A 16 7.50 3.52 -19.27
C GLY A 16 7.80 4.83 -18.52
N ILE A 17 7.91 5.95 -19.25
CA ILE A 17 8.11 7.25 -18.59
C ILE A 17 6.88 7.65 -17.77
N ARG A 18 5.66 7.40 -18.28
CA ARG A 18 4.43 7.67 -17.53
C ARG A 18 4.33 6.85 -16.25
N ILE A 19 4.69 5.56 -16.30
CA ILE A 19 4.77 4.70 -15.10
C ILE A 19 5.78 5.27 -14.09
N ARG A 20 6.94 5.74 -14.57
CA ARG A 20 7.96 6.36 -13.72
C ARG A 20 7.47 7.65 -13.08
N MET A 21 6.76 8.50 -13.84
CA MET A 21 6.19 9.75 -13.34
C MET A 21 5.18 9.49 -12.22
N PHE A 22 4.26 8.55 -12.43
CA PHE A 22 3.31 8.15 -11.40
C PHE A 22 4.01 7.62 -10.15
N GLY A 23 5.01 6.75 -10.32
CA GLY A 23 5.80 6.20 -9.22
C GLY A 23 6.46 7.28 -8.37
N ARG A 24 7.09 8.27 -9.00
CA ARG A 24 7.75 9.40 -8.30
C ARG A 24 6.75 10.34 -7.62
N LEU A 25 5.55 10.47 -8.16
CA LEU A 25 4.50 11.31 -7.58
C LEU A 25 3.98 10.70 -6.27
N ARG A 26 3.86 9.36 -6.21
CA ARG A 26 3.17 8.68 -5.11
C ARG A 26 4.10 8.04 -4.08
N TYR A 27 5.31 7.68 -4.46
CA TYR A 27 6.25 6.91 -3.63
C TYR A 27 7.62 7.59 -3.57
N ALA A 28 8.22 7.57 -2.38
CA ALA A 28 9.54 8.16 -2.15
C ALA A 28 10.68 7.39 -2.82
N THR A 29 10.53 6.07 -3.01
CA THR A 29 11.55 5.21 -3.61
C THR A 29 10.93 4.23 -4.61
N VAL A 30 11.74 3.80 -5.60
CA VAL A 30 11.34 2.77 -6.56
C VAL A 30 11.01 1.44 -5.86
N LYS A 31 11.70 1.16 -4.74
CA LYS A 31 11.42 -0.02 -3.92
C LYS A 31 10.01 0.03 -3.34
N ALA A 32 9.65 1.13 -2.69
CA ALA A 32 8.29 1.32 -2.16
C ALA A 32 7.21 1.22 -3.25
N PHE A 33 7.49 1.70 -4.45
CA PHE A 33 6.59 1.54 -5.58
C PHE A 33 6.50 0.08 -6.05
N ALA A 34 7.61 -0.65 -6.09
CA ALA A 34 7.63 -2.07 -6.43
C ALA A 34 6.88 -2.93 -5.39
N ASP A 35 7.05 -2.61 -4.10
CA ASP A 35 6.33 -3.24 -2.99
C ASP A 35 4.82 -2.99 -3.13
N ALA A 36 4.41 -1.75 -3.43
CA ALA A 36 3.02 -1.40 -3.72
C ALA A 36 2.45 -2.09 -4.98
N MET A 37 3.31 -2.46 -5.93
CA MET A 37 2.94 -3.21 -7.12
C MET A 37 3.02 -4.73 -6.92
N GLN A 38 3.41 -5.18 -5.73
CA GLN A 38 3.66 -6.59 -5.38
C GLN A 38 4.57 -7.27 -6.41
N MET A 39 5.67 -6.61 -6.78
CA MET A 39 6.66 -7.13 -7.72
C MET A 39 8.08 -6.71 -7.34
N SER A 40 9.09 -7.35 -7.93
CA SER A 40 10.47 -6.93 -7.71
C SER A 40 10.77 -5.58 -8.37
N ALA A 41 11.64 -4.80 -7.74
CA ALA A 41 12.10 -3.52 -8.30
C ALA A 41 12.74 -3.70 -9.68
N SER A 42 13.46 -4.79 -9.91
CA SER A 42 14.04 -5.14 -11.21
C SER A 42 12.97 -5.35 -12.28
N ASN A 43 11.87 -6.05 -11.95
CA ASN A 43 10.77 -6.24 -12.89
C ASN A 43 10.03 -4.93 -13.18
N LEU A 44 9.82 -4.09 -12.15
CA LEU A 44 9.24 -2.76 -12.33
C LEU A 44 10.11 -1.86 -13.23
N GLN A 45 11.43 -1.92 -13.09
CA GLN A 45 12.37 -1.16 -13.93
C GLN A 45 12.29 -1.54 -15.41
N LEU A 46 11.97 -2.80 -15.75
CA LEU A 46 11.76 -3.21 -17.14
C LEU A 46 10.58 -2.47 -17.78
N TYR A 47 9.51 -2.24 -17.04
CA TYR A 47 8.37 -1.45 -17.50
C TYR A 47 8.71 0.04 -17.58
N MET A 48 9.39 0.59 -16.57
CA MET A 48 9.80 2.00 -16.55
C MET A 48 10.82 2.38 -17.62
N SER A 49 11.51 1.39 -18.18
CA SER A 49 12.54 1.58 -19.22
C SER A 49 12.03 1.17 -20.61
N ASP A 50 10.72 0.92 -20.75
CA ASP A 50 10.05 0.44 -21.97
C ASP A 50 10.62 -0.86 -22.55
N ARG A 51 11.44 -1.59 -21.77
CA ARG A 51 11.95 -2.92 -22.13
C ARG A 51 10.84 -3.97 -22.13
N ARG A 52 9.74 -3.72 -21.43
CA ARG A 52 8.57 -4.57 -21.37
C ARG A 52 7.29 -3.74 -21.45
N ARG A 53 6.36 -4.14 -22.31
CA ARG A 53 5.04 -3.51 -22.38
C ARG A 53 4.16 -4.00 -21.21
N PRO A 54 3.50 -3.11 -20.47
CA PRO A 54 2.54 -3.52 -19.44
C PRO A 54 1.34 -4.18 -20.10
N GLY A 55 1.06 -5.43 -19.72
CA GLY A 55 -0.18 -6.11 -20.07
C GLY A 55 -1.27 -5.82 -19.04
N THR A 56 -2.46 -6.40 -19.27
CA THR A 56 -3.63 -6.29 -18.39
C THR A 56 -3.31 -6.47 -16.90
N PRO A 57 -2.52 -7.47 -16.45
CA PRO A 57 -2.25 -7.66 -15.03
C PRO A 57 -1.49 -6.50 -14.38
N ILE A 58 -0.65 -5.80 -15.13
CA ILE A 58 0.14 -4.67 -14.63
C ILE A 58 -0.72 -3.41 -14.58
N LEU A 59 -1.54 -3.21 -15.62
CA LEU A 59 -2.48 -2.10 -15.67
C LEU A 59 -3.51 -2.18 -14.54
N THR A 60 -4.08 -3.36 -14.27
CA THR A 60 -4.99 -3.57 -13.14
C THR A 60 -4.33 -3.26 -11.80
N ARG A 61 -3.05 -3.61 -11.63
CA ARG A 61 -2.30 -3.27 -10.41
C ARG A 61 -2.04 -1.76 -10.28
N LEU A 62 -1.72 -1.10 -11.39
CA LEU A 62 -1.57 0.37 -11.44
C LEU A 62 -2.90 1.06 -11.09
N GLU A 63 -4.02 0.55 -11.59
CA GLU A 63 -5.34 1.06 -11.22
C GLU A 63 -5.67 0.81 -9.74
N ALA A 64 -5.31 -0.35 -9.20
CA ALA A 64 -5.56 -0.68 -7.80
C ALA A 64 -4.83 0.27 -6.82
N ILE A 65 -3.70 0.85 -7.24
CA ILE A 65 -2.97 1.87 -6.47
C ILE A 65 -3.35 3.32 -6.84
N GLY A 66 -4.40 3.50 -7.65
CA GLY A 66 -5.01 4.79 -7.95
C GLY A 66 -4.53 5.46 -9.24
N CYS A 67 -3.75 4.78 -10.07
CA CYS A 67 -3.31 5.31 -11.36
C CYS A 67 -4.37 5.09 -12.45
N ASN A 68 -4.54 6.07 -13.34
CA ASN A 68 -5.40 5.91 -14.50
C ASN A 68 -4.67 5.09 -15.60
N ALA A 69 -5.11 3.86 -15.86
CA ALA A 69 -4.53 3.02 -16.91
C ALA A 69 -4.65 3.66 -18.31
N SER A 70 -5.74 4.38 -18.59
CA SER A 70 -5.91 5.10 -19.86
C SER A 70 -4.84 6.17 -20.03
N TRP A 71 -4.50 6.89 -18.96
CA TRP A 71 -3.41 7.86 -18.98
C TRP A 71 -2.05 7.18 -19.20
N ILE A 72 -1.78 6.05 -18.55
CA ILE A 72 -0.53 5.29 -18.74
C ILE A 72 -0.34 4.85 -20.19
N LEU A 73 -1.41 4.46 -20.88
CA LEU A 73 -1.33 3.96 -22.26
C LEU A 73 -1.34 5.08 -23.30
N THR A 74 -2.21 6.07 -23.13
CA THR A 74 -2.47 7.10 -24.15
C THR A 74 -1.79 8.43 -23.86
N GLY A 75 -1.39 8.66 -22.61
CA GLY A 75 -0.93 9.97 -22.12
C GLY A 75 -2.04 11.01 -21.99
N ASN A 76 -3.29 10.65 -22.26
CA ASN A 76 -4.43 11.56 -22.24
C ASN A 76 -5.27 11.39 -20.96
N GLY A 77 -5.80 12.51 -20.46
CA GLY A 77 -6.56 12.57 -19.21
C GLY A 77 -5.70 12.72 -17.95
N ASP A 78 -6.33 12.58 -16.78
CA ASP A 78 -5.65 12.73 -15.50
C ASP A 78 -4.82 11.49 -15.12
N ILE A 79 -3.67 11.74 -14.49
CA ILE A 79 -2.77 10.71 -13.93
C ILE A 79 -3.49 9.85 -12.89
N MET A 80 -4.34 10.49 -12.10
CA MET A 80 -5.10 9.88 -11.01
C MET A 80 -6.52 9.58 -11.50
N LYS A 81 -7.05 8.41 -11.12
CA LYS A 81 -8.43 8.08 -11.42
C LYS A 81 -9.34 8.76 -10.38
N ALA A 82 -10.04 9.83 -10.78
CA ALA A 82 -11.08 10.46 -9.99
C ALA A 82 -12.37 9.64 -10.11
N SER A 83 -12.59 8.68 -9.21
CA SER A 83 -13.92 8.08 -9.05
C SER A 83 -14.25 7.99 -7.58
N ALA A 84 -15.49 8.31 -7.23
CA ALA A 84 -16.05 8.28 -5.88
C ALA A 84 -15.95 6.89 -5.18
N ASP A 85 -15.54 5.84 -5.90
CA ASP A 85 -15.22 4.51 -5.36
C ASP A 85 -13.78 4.37 -4.85
N CYS A 86 -12.94 5.41 -4.92
CA CYS A 86 -11.64 5.40 -4.26
C CYS A 86 -11.76 5.86 -2.79
N ILE A 87 -12.45 5.06 -1.98
CA ILE A 87 -12.02 4.82 -0.60
C ILE A 87 -10.68 4.08 -0.71
N ASN A 88 -9.60 4.81 -1.01
CA ASN A 88 -8.21 4.35 -0.90
C ASN A 88 -7.18 5.48 -0.98
N PRO A 89 -6.83 6.11 0.17
CA PRO A 89 -5.72 7.05 0.23
C PRO A 89 -4.42 6.26 0.50
N ALA A 90 -3.75 5.74 -0.53
CA ALA A 90 -2.51 4.94 -0.41
C ALA A 90 -2.69 3.64 0.39
N TYR A 91 -3.18 2.59 -0.28
CA TYR A 91 -3.64 1.37 0.37
C TYR A 91 -4.74 1.65 1.40
N PRO A 92 -5.88 0.95 1.36
CA PRO A 92 -6.61 0.85 2.59
C PRO A 92 -5.65 0.06 3.46
N ALA A 93 -5.40 0.53 4.67
CA ALA A 93 -5.30 -0.42 5.74
C ALA A 93 -6.41 -1.44 5.46
N LYS A 94 -6.08 -2.68 5.10
CA LYS A 94 -7.03 -3.75 5.26
C LYS A 94 -7.14 -3.85 6.79
N VAL A 95 -7.89 -2.92 7.38
CA VAL A 95 -8.65 -3.20 8.56
C VAL A 95 -9.59 -4.27 8.03
N VAL A 96 -9.12 -5.51 8.11
CA VAL A 96 -10.03 -6.62 8.12
C VAL A 96 -10.77 -6.39 9.42
N VAL A 97 -11.81 -5.57 9.37
CA VAL A 97 -12.82 -5.52 10.42
C VAL A 97 -13.51 -6.87 10.29
N GLU A 98 -12.87 -7.90 10.81
CA GLU A 98 -13.64 -9.02 11.33
C GLU A 98 -14.39 -8.43 12.52
N GLU A 99 -15.60 -7.91 12.27
CA GLU A 99 -16.57 -7.66 13.33
C GLU A 99 -16.92 -9.03 13.93
N SER A 100 -16.01 -9.55 14.76
CA SER A 100 -16.33 -10.62 15.68
C SER A 100 -17.10 -9.98 16.84
N GLY A 101 -18.36 -9.65 16.60
CA GLY A 101 -19.46 -9.68 17.56
C GLY A 101 -19.34 -8.95 18.91
N SER A 102 -18.40 -8.02 19.10
CA SER A 102 -18.29 -7.24 20.35
C SER A 102 -17.89 -5.82 20.03
N ALA A 103 -18.83 -4.89 20.21
CA ALA A 103 -18.66 -3.47 20.00
C ALA A 103 -17.46 -2.95 20.81
N GLY A 104 -16.33 -2.68 20.15
CA GLY A 104 -15.13 -2.14 20.79
C GLY A 104 -13.80 -2.71 20.32
N ILE A 105 -13.76 -3.82 19.57
CA ILE A 105 -12.49 -4.41 19.12
C ILE A 105 -12.25 -4.16 17.62
N LEU A 106 -11.07 -3.64 17.28
CA LEU A 106 -10.60 -3.35 15.94
C LEU A 106 -9.34 -4.14 15.62
N ARG A 107 -9.25 -4.74 14.43
CA ARG A 107 -8.04 -5.39 13.95
C ARG A 107 -7.38 -4.55 12.86
N ILE A 108 -6.14 -4.10 13.09
CA ILE A 108 -5.38 -3.26 12.15
C ILE A 108 -4.04 -3.92 11.82
N GLU A 109 -3.48 -3.65 10.64
CA GLU A 109 -2.13 -4.09 10.30
C GLU A 109 -1.15 -2.92 10.47
N ALA A 110 -0.05 -3.15 11.17
CA ALA A 110 1.00 -2.16 11.36
C ALA A 110 1.69 -1.89 10.02
N ARG A 111 1.57 -0.65 9.51
CA ARG A 111 2.19 -0.25 8.24
C ARG A 111 2.89 1.10 8.33
N GLY A 112 4.14 1.10 7.88
CA GLY A 112 4.98 2.29 7.82
C GLY A 112 5.52 2.74 9.18
N LYS A 113 6.50 3.65 9.12
CA LYS A 113 7.35 4.07 10.25
C LYS A 113 6.59 4.55 11.50
N TRP A 114 5.36 5.04 11.35
CA TRP A 114 4.56 5.59 12.45
C TRP A 114 3.69 4.55 13.17
N MET A 115 3.60 3.33 12.63
CA MET A 115 2.86 2.20 13.21
C MET A 115 3.77 1.04 13.63
N THR A 116 5.08 1.20 13.46
CA THR A 116 6.08 0.17 13.78
C THR A 116 7.10 0.67 14.83
N PRO A 117 6.66 1.11 16.02
CA PRO A 117 7.60 1.46 17.09
C PRO A 117 8.23 0.19 17.67
N ASP A 118 9.54 0.25 17.95
CA ASP A 118 10.38 -0.72 18.70
C ASP A 118 10.09 -2.21 18.43
N SER A 119 9.02 -2.75 19.02
CA SER A 119 8.64 -4.16 19.01
C SER A 119 7.64 -4.56 17.93
N ILE A 120 7.02 -3.59 17.25
CA ILE A 120 5.99 -3.80 16.22
C ILE A 120 6.63 -3.72 14.84
N MET A 121 6.52 -4.79 14.06
CA MET A 121 7.08 -4.86 12.72
C MET A 121 6.04 -4.54 11.66
N GLU A 122 6.49 -4.05 10.51
CA GLU A 122 5.60 -3.86 9.37
C GLU A 122 5.02 -5.20 8.93
N GLY A 123 3.68 -5.26 8.82
CA GLY A 123 2.95 -6.49 8.53
C GLY A 123 2.46 -7.25 9.76
N ASP A 124 2.80 -6.80 10.98
CA ASP A 124 2.18 -7.35 12.19
C ASP A 124 0.70 -6.96 12.26
N ALA A 125 -0.17 -7.91 12.58
CA ALA A 125 -1.57 -7.63 12.85
C ALA A 125 -1.74 -7.26 14.34
N LEU A 126 -2.44 -6.17 14.60
CA LEU A 126 -2.69 -5.61 15.92
C LEU A 126 -4.17 -5.66 16.21
N VAL A 127 -4.52 -6.07 17.42
CA VAL A 127 -5.88 -6.00 17.96
C VAL A 127 -5.93 -4.80 18.90
N VAL A 128 -6.86 -3.90 18.63
CA VAL A 128 -7.04 -2.62 19.29
C VAL A 128 -8.42 -2.62 19.95
N ASP A 129 -8.45 -2.39 21.25
CA ASP A 129 -9.67 -2.14 22.00
C ASP A 129 -9.92 -0.64 22.08
N THR A 130 -11.01 -0.17 21.47
CA THR A 130 -11.45 1.24 21.49
C THR A 130 -12.24 1.61 22.74
N THR A 131 -12.61 0.62 23.56
CA THR A 131 -13.34 0.83 24.82
C THR A 131 -12.43 0.70 26.04
N GLY A 132 -11.30 0.01 25.88
CA GLY A 132 -10.30 -0.18 26.92
C GLY A 132 -9.66 1.12 27.37
N ARG A 133 -9.39 1.22 28.68
CA ARG A 133 -8.60 2.31 29.26
C ARG A 133 -7.13 1.90 29.23
N PRO A 134 -6.22 2.72 28.67
CA PRO A 134 -4.80 2.38 28.66
C PRO A 134 -4.21 2.44 30.07
N GLU A 135 -3.29 1.52 30.34
CA GLU A 135 -2.44 1.54 31.52
C GLU A 135 -1.03 2.05 31.17
N LYS A 136 -0.26 2.41 32.20
CA LYS A 136 1.10 2.91 32.02
C LYS A 136 1.97 1.81 31.39
N GLY A 137 2.47 2.07 30.18
CA GLY A 137 3.31 1.13 29.43
C GLY A 137 2.59 0.43 28.28
N ASP A 138 1.27 0.59 28.17
CA ASP A 138 0.50 0.04 27.05
C ASP A 138 0.79 0.79 25.75
N TYR A 139 0.67 0.08 24.63
CA TYR A 139 0.69 0.72 23.33
C TYR A 139 -0.71 1.21 22.98
N ILE A 140 -0.80 2.46 22.54
CA ILE A 140 -2.04 3.07 22.09
C ILE A 140 -1.98 3.40 20.61
N LEU A 141 -3.16 3.36 20.00
CA LEU A 141 -3.41 3.96 18.71
C LEU A 141 -3.84 5.42 18.93
N LYS A 142 -3.11 6.38 18.38
CA LYS A 142 -3.46 7.80 18.41
C LYS A 142 -3.80 8.27 17.00
N GLU A 143 -4.87 9.06 16.87
CA GLU A 143 -5.21 9.71 15.61
C GLU A 143 -4.69 11.15 15.60
N HIS A 144 -3.89 11.50 14.60
CA HIS A 144 -3.28 12.82 14.45
C HIS A 144 -3.42 13.28 12.99
N HIS A 145 -4.21 14.33 12.75
CA HIS A 145 -4.46 14.90 11.41
C HIS A 145 -4.78 13.84 10.33
N LYS A 146 -5.73 12.94 10.62
CA LYS A 146 -6.13 11.81 9.74
C LYS A 146 -5.07 10.72 9.54
N ARG A 147 -4.04 10.67 10.41
CA ARG A 147 -3.05 9.60 10.42
C ARG A 147 -3.11 8.84 11.74
N ARG A 148 -2.87 7.54 11.68
CA ARG A 148 -2.79 6.68 12.85
C ARG A 148 -1.33 6.47 13.24
N ILE A 149 -1.03 6.72 14.51
CA ILE A 149 0.30 6.60 15.08
C ILE A 149 0.20 5.64 16.25
N ILE A 150 1.17 4.73 16.36
CA ILE A 150 1.27 3.85 17.51
C ILE A 150 2.40 4.36 18.39
N LYS A 151 2.13 4.52 19.68
CA LYS A 151 3.14 4.86 20.68
C LYS A 151 2.78 4.27 22.03
N GLN A 152 3.73 4.25 22.95
CA GLN A 152 3.44 3.95 24.35
C GLN A 152 2.59 5.08 24.96
N TRP A 153 1.60 4.70 25.76
CA TRP A 153 0.71 5.64 26.43
C TRP A 153 1.43 6.36 27.57
N GLU A 154 1.22 7.67 27.64
CA GLU A 154 1.69 8.53 28.72
C GLU A 154 0.50 9.25 29.36
N LYS A 155 0.65 9.63 30.62
CA LYS A 155 -0.42 10.32 31.37
C LYS A 155 -0.79 11.63 30.68
N GLY A 156 -2.00 11.69 30.12
CA GLY A 156 -2.52 12.85 29.39
C GLY A 156 -2.72 12.62 27.89
N ASP A 157 -2.34 11.46 27.35
CA ASP A 157 -2.72 11.09 25.99
C ASP A 157 -4.19 10.69 25.87
N GLU A 158 -4.83 11.16 24.81
CA GLU A 158 -6.15 10.72 24.34
C GLU A 158 -5.96 9.65 23.25
N PRO A 159 -6.04 8.36 23.59
CA PRO A 159 -5.94 7.30 22.59
C PRO A 159 -7.26 7.15 21.83
N ALA A 160 -7.15 6.79 20.55
CA ALA A 160 -8.26 6.25 19.78
C ALA A 160 -8.54 4.77 20.13
N GLY A 161 -7.57 4.08 20.75
CA GLY A 161 -7.73 2.74 21.30
C GLY A 161 -6.43 2.18 21.86
N VAL A 162 -6.53 1.08 22.60
CA VAL A 162 -5.41 0.39 23.27
C VAL A 162 -5.08 -0.88 22.51
N ILE A 163 -3.82 -1.10 22.17
CA ILE A 163 -3.38 -2.33 21.53
C ILE A 163 -3.30 -3.43 22.59
N ILE A 164 -4.21 -4.39 22.51
CA ILE A 164 -4.33 -5.50 23.47
C ILE A 164 -3.65 -6.77 22.97
N GLN A 165 -3.38 -6.89 21.67
CA GLN A 165 -2.73 -8.07 21.12
C GLN A 165 -1.91 -7.74 19.86
N LEU A 166 -0.75 -8.39 19.76
CA LEU A 166 0.08 -8.40 18.56
C LEU A 166 0.14 -9.82 18.01
N ILE A 167 -0.24 -9.98 16.76
CA ILE A 167 -0.29 -11.24 16.02
C ILE A 167 0.77 -11.14 14.92
N ARG A 168 1.92 -11.80 15.14
CA ARG A 168 2.96 -11.94 14.11
C ARG A 168 2.54 -13.02 13.12
N GLY A 169 2.16 -12.62 11.92
CA GLY A 169 1.94 -13.56 10.83
C GLY A 169 3.28 -14.15 10.41
N GLN A 170 3.43 -15.48 10.45
CA GLN A 170 4.53 -16.15 9.74
C GLN A 170 4.32 -16.00 8.23
N ALA A 171 4.64 -14.83 7.68
CA ALA A 171 4.79 -14.61 6.25
C ALA A 171 6.09 -15.31 5.79
N GLY A 172 6.08 -16.64 5.82
CA GLY A 172 7.24 -17.48 5.54
C GLY A 172 6.93 -18.90 5.07
N LEU A 173 5.71 -19.42 5.24
CA LEU A 173 5.37 -20.73 4.67
C LEU A 173 4.69 -20.56 3.31
N ARG A 174 5.51 -20.21 2.31
CA ARG A 174 5.17 -20.55 0.92
C ARG A 174 5.02 -22.07 0.87
N ARG A 175 3.78 -22.57 0.75
CA ARG A 175 3.56 -23.89 0.14
C ARG A 175 4.12 -23.80 -1.27
N MET A 176 5.35 -24.27 -1.44
CA MET A 176 5.91 -24.59 -2.74
C MET A 176 5.04 -25.70 -3.32
N GLY A 177 4.14 -25.33 -4.23
CA GLY A 177 3.67 -26.26 -5.23
C GLY A 177 4.84 -26.57 -6.17
N GLY A 178 5.20 -27.85 -6.25
CA GLY A 178 5.89 -28.48 -7.38
C GLY A 178 5.31 -29.90 -7.45
N ILE A 179 4.93 -30.47 -8.59
CA ILE A 179 5.41 -30.34 -9.97
C ILE A 179 4.23 -30.70 -10.91
N PRO A 180 4.17 -30.12 -12.14
CA PRO A 180 3.10 -30.30 -13.14
C PRO A 180 3.04 -31.71 -13.81
N PRO A 181 1.97 -32.01 -14.58
CA PRO A 181 1.78 -33.31 -15.22
C PRO A 181 2.78 -33.56 -16.37
N GLY A 182 3.35 -34.76 -16.41
CA GLY A 182 4.14 -35.26 -17.53
C GLY A 182 3.33 -36.29 -18.33
N GLU A 183 3.06 -35.96 -19.59
CA GLU A 183 2.59 -36.87 -20.64
C GLU A 183 3.68 -37.88 -21.05
N GLY A 184 3.26 -39.08 -21.46
CA GLY A 184 3.79 -39.73 -22.67
C GLY A 184 4.84 -40.84 -22.52
N GLY A 185 4.41 -42.07 -22.84
CA GLY A 185 5.10 -42.91 -23.85
C GLY A 185 6.07 -43.98 -23.37
N ALA A 186 5.57 -45.21 -23.25
CA ALA A 186 6.08 -46.41 -23.94
C ALA A 186 5.00 -47.49 -23.92
#